data_AF-A0A9D2HVE7-F1
#
_entry.id   AF-A0A9D2HVE7-F1
#
_cell.length_a   1.000
_cell.length_b   1.000
_cell.length_c   1.000
_cell.angle_alpha   90.00
_cell.angle_beta   90.00
_cell.angle_gamma   90.00
#
_symmetry.space_group_name_H-M   'P 1'
#
loop_
_entity.id
_entity.type
_entity.pdbx_description
1 polymer ?
#
loop_
_entity_poly.entity_id
_entity_poly.type
_entity_poly.pdbx_seq_one_letter_code
_entity_poly.pdbx_strand_id
1 'polypeptide(L)'
;MNIIKASTEKAKKVINRYGKGLLTLFVFCTLLGTAEISLAQSGLKINSLSEVTDTAKEGADTILDVAKYILAAVLGIALVFVIYSLATNNPHAKEYLLGWIIAVVVIMVAFLII
;
A
#
# COMPACT_ATOMS: atom_id res chain seq x y z
N MET A 1 -13.63 35.03 -12.58
CA MET A 1 -14.49 33.94 -13.12
C MET A 1 -13.77 33.04 -14.15
N ASN A 2 -12.98 33.58 -15.09
CA ASN A 2 -12.38 32.79 -16.20
C ASN A 2 -11.25 31.82 -15.80
N ILE A 3 -10.46 32.16 -14.78
CA ILE A 3 -9.32 31.31 -14.34
C ILE A 3 -9.78 30.04 -13.62
N ILE A 4 -10.88 30.11 -12.88
CA ILE A 4 -11.47 28.96 -12.17
C ILE A 4 -12.00 27.94 -13.19
N LYS A 5 -12.68 28.41 -14.25
CA LYS A 5 -13.19 27.54 -15.33
C LYS A 5 -12.05 26.90 -16.15
N ALA A 6 -10.97 27.64 -16.40
CA ALA A 6 -9.80 27.11 -17.10
C ALA A 6 -9.05 26.05 -16.26
N SER A 7 -9.03 26.21 -14.93
CA SER A 7 -8.42 25.24 -14.01
C SER A 7 -9.24 23.95 -13.91
N THR A 8 -10.57 24.05 -13.82
CA THR A 8 -11.45 22.86 -13.77
C THR A 8 -11.44 22.05 -15.06
N GLU A 9 -11.37 22.69 -16.23
CA GLU A 9 -11.23 22.00 -17.53
C GLU A 9 -9.90 21.24 -17.64
N LYS A 10 -8.79 21.85 -17.19
CA LYS A 10 -7.48 21.18 -17.14
C LYS A 10 -7.49 19.99 -16.17
N ALA A 11 -8.10 20.15 -15.00
CA ALA A 11 -8.25 19.08 -14.02
C ALA A 11 -9.10 17.92 -14.56
N LYS A 12 -10.23 18.20 -15.23
CA LYS A 12 -11.08 17.18 -15.88
C LYS A 12 -10.32 16.39 -16.94
N LYS A 13 -9.48 17.05 -17.71
CA LYS A 13 -8.64 16.42 -18.76
C LYS A 13 -7.57 15.51 -18.18
N VAL A 14 -6.98 15.88 -17.04
CA VAL A 14 -6.00 15.07 -16.31
C VAL A 14 -6.66 13.87 -15.64
N ILE A 15 -7.77 14.07 -14.95
CA ILE A 15 -8.54 13.00 -14.29
C ILE A 15 -9.02 11.96 -15.32
N ASN A 16 -9.50 12.39 -16.49
CA ASN A 16 -9.92 11.46 -17.53
C ASN A 16 -8.74 10.71 -18.19
N ARG A 17 -7.56 11.32 -18.26
CA ARG A 17 -6.36 10.71 -18.87
C ARG A 17 -5.74 9.64 -17.97
N TYR A 18 -5.63 9.90 -16.67
CA TYR A 18 -5.04 8.97 -15.71
C TYR A 18 -6.07 8.05 -15.04
N GLY A 19 -7.34 8.43 -15.04
CA GLY A 19 -8.42 7.66 -14.40
C GLY A 19 -8.61 6.27 -14.98
N LYS A 20 -8.46 6.10 -16.31
CA LYS A 20 -8.49 4.77 -16.94
C LYS A 20 -7.32 3.88 -16.49
N GLY A 21 -6.11 4.43 -16.44
CA GLY A 21 -4.92 3.67 -15.99
C GLY A 21 -5.02 3.27 -14.53
N LEU A 22 -5.49 4.18 -13.67
CA LEU A 22 -5.69 3.93 -12.24
C LEU A 22 -6.77 2.89 -11.97
N LEU A 23 -7.88 2.93 -12.72
CA LEU A 23 -8.95 1.92 -12.64
C LEU A 23 -8.48 0.54 -13.10
N THR A 24 -7.74 0.46 -14.20
CA THR A 24 -7.19 -0.81 -14.67
C THR A 24 -6.18 -1.40 -13.68
N LEU A 25 -5.31 -0.57 -13.09
CA LEU A 25 -4.37 -1.00 -12.05
C LEU A 25 -5.10 -1.46 -10.78
N PHE A 26 -6.13 -0.73 -10.35
CA PHE A 26 -6.94 -1.10 -9.20
C PHE A 26 -7.65 -2.45 -9.41
N VAL A 27 -8.27 -2.65 -10.57
CA VAL A 27 -8.92 -3.93 -10.93
C VAL A 27 -7.90 -5.07 -11.00
N PHE A 28 -6.71 -4.83 -11.56
CA PHE A 28 -5.64 -5.81 -11.61
C PHE A 28 -5.15 -6.23 -10.21
N CYS A 29 -4.96 -5.26 -9.30
CA CYS A 29 -4.60 -5.55 -7.91
C CYS A 29 -5.69 -6.35 -7.18
N THR A 30 -6.98 -6.06 -7.43
CA THR A 30 -8.06 -6.85 -6.82
C THR A 30 -8.10 -8.30 -7.35
N LEU A 31 -7.82 -8.52 -8.63
CA LEU A 31 -7.82 -9.86 -9.23
C LEU A 31 -6.62 -10.71 -8.78
N LEU A 32 -5.44 -10.12 -8.65
CA LEU A 32 -4.28 -10.80 -8.07
C LEU A 32 -4.52 -11.17 -6.60
N GLY A 33 -5.13 -10.27 -5.82
CA GLY A 33 -5.45 -10.52 -4.41
C GLY A 33 -6.40 -11.70 -4.19
N THR A 34 -7.31 -11.99 -5.14
CA THR A 34 -8.22 -13.14 -5.04
C THR A 34 -7.63 -14.47 -5.51
N ALA A 35 -6.55 -14.44 -6.30
CA ALA A 35 -5.92 -15.66 -6.82
C ALA A 35 -5.24 -16.47 -5.71
N GLU A 36 -4.60 -15.78 -4.75
CA GLU A 36 -3.99 -16.38 -3.56
C GLU A 36 -5.03 -17.09 -2.66
N ILE A 37 -6.25 -16.53 -2.59
CA ILE A 37 -7.34 -17.05 -1.73
C ILE A 37 -7.97 -18.32 -2.35
N SER A 38 -8.04 -18.40 -3.68
CA SER A 38 -8.64 -19.55 -4.38
C SER A 38 -7.76 -20.80 -4.33
N LEU A 39 -6.44 -20.66 -4.23
CA LEU A 39 -5.52 -21.81 -4.16
C LEU A 39 -5.44 -22.40 -2.74
N ALA A 40 -5.64 -21.58 -1.71
CA ALA A 40 -5.65 -22.04 -0.31
C ALA A 40 -6.88 -22.90 0.06
N GLN A 41 -8.00 -22.79 -0.68
CA GLN A 41 -9.24 -23.51 -0.36
C GLN A 41 -9.35 -24.91 -0.98
N SER A 42 -8.60 -25.21 -2.05
CA SER A 42 -8.73 -26.50 -2.76
C SER A 42 -8.01 -27.69 -2.11
N GLY A 43 -7.34 -27.48 -0.97
CA GLY A 43 -6.60 -28.51 -0.23
C GLY A 43 -7.20 -28.95 1.12
N LEU A 44 -8.36 -28.44 1.54
CA LEU A 44 -8.87 -28.67 2.90
C LEU A 44 -9.58 -30.04 3.07
N LYS A 45 -8.84 -31.15 2.95
CA LYS A 45 -9.25 -32.46 3.50
C LYS A 45 -8.66 -32.58 4.92
N ILE A 46 -9.42 -32.14 5.92
CA ILE A 46 -9.03 -32.19 7.34
C ILE A 46 -8.92 -33.67 7.78
N ASN A 47 -7.70 -34.18 7.91
CA ASN A 47 -7.45 -35.50 8.50
C ASN A 47 -6.85 -35.43 9.92
N SER A 48 -6.31 -34.29 10.39
CA SER A 48 -5.81 -34.14 11.77
C SER A 48 -5.64 -32.66 12.15
N LEU A 49 -6.04 -32.28 13.37
CA LEU A 49 -5.95 -30.92 13.94
C LEU A 49 -4.52 -30.34 13.99
N SER A 50 -3.49 -31.17 13.83
CA SER A 50 -2.09 -30.74 13.73
C SER A 50 -1.80 -30.04 12.39
N GLU A 51 -2.32 -30.58 11.29
CA GLU A 51 -2.05 -30.07 9.93
C GLU A 51 -2.71 -28.71 9.68
N VAL A 52 -3.88 -28.44 10.28
CA VAL A 52 -4.52 -27.12 10.25
C VAL A 52 -3.77 -26.08 11.10
N THR A 53 -3.06 -26.49 12.15
CA THR A 53 -2.24 -25.56 12.94
C THR A 53 -0.97 -25.18 12.18
N ASP A 54 -0.33 -26.16 11.52
CA ASP A 54 0.87 -25.94 10.69
C ASP A 54 0.53 -25.14 9.41
N THR A 55 -0.59 -25.45 8.74
CA THR A 55 -1.09 -24.67 7.59
C THR A 55 -1.50 -23.25 7.99
N ALA A 56 -2.07 -23.06 9.19
CA ALA A 56 -2.42 -21.72 9.68
C ALA A 56 -1.16 -20.89 10.02
N LYS A 57 -0.10 -21.53 10.53
CA LYS A 57 1.19 -20.89 10.78
C LYS A 57 1.87 -20.49 9.48
N GLU A 58 1.86 -21.35 8.47
CA GLU A 58 2.43 -21.08 7.14
C GLU A 58 1.63 -19.99 6.38
N GLY A 59 0.30 -19.99 6.53
CA GLY A 59 -0.55 -18.91 6.02
C GLY A 59 -0.31 -17.58 6.73
N ALA A 60 -0.11 -17.59 8.05
CA ALA A 60 0.22 -16.38 8.81
C ALA A 60 1.59 -15.80 8.40
N ASP A 61 2.61 -16.64 8.21
CA ASP A 61 3.94 -16.21 7.77
C ASP A 61 3.91 -15.64 6.34
N THR A 62 3.10 -16.22 5.45
CA THR A 62 2.90 -15.70 4.07
C THR A 62 2.18 -14.36 4.06
N ILE A 63 1.11 -14.20 4.86
CA ILE A 63 0.37 -12.93 4.98
C ILE A 63 1.25 -11.86 5.60
N LEU A 64 2.09 -12.21 6.58
CA LEU A 64 3.04 -11.30 7.19
C LEU A 64 4.07 -10.78 6.17
N ASP A 65 4.58 -11.64 5.30
CA ASP A 65 5.54 -11.26 4.27
C ASP A 65 4.90 -10.29 3.25
N VAL A 66 3.71 -10.61 2.74
CA VAL A 66 2.95 -9.72 1.84
C VAL A 66 2.64 -8.37 2.52
N ALA A 67 2.27 -8.38 3.81
CA ALA A 67 2.00 -7.16 4.56
C ALA A 67 3.25 -6.26 4.68
N LYS A 68 4.45 -6.84 4.88
CA LYS A 68 5.71 -6.08 4.88
C LYS A 68 5.95 -5.35 3.56
N TYR A 69 5.71 -6.02 2.42
CA TYR A 69 5.85 -5.39 1.10
C TYR A 69 4.85 -4.26 0.87
N ILE A 70 3.59 -4.45 1.28
CA ILE A 70 2.56 -3.40 1.18
C ILE A 70 2.94 -2.20 2.05
N LEU A 71 3.37 -2.42 3.29
CA LEU A 71 3.85 -1.35 4.17
C LEU A 71 5.04 -0.60 3.56
N ALA A 72 5.99 -1.30 2.96
CA ALA A 72 7.14 -0.68 2.30
C ALA A 72 6.71 0.20 1.10
N ALA A 73 5.75 -0.26 0.30
CA ALA A 73 5.21 0.52 -0.82
C ALA A 73 4.52 1.81 -0.33
N VAL A 74 3.72 1.73 0.74
CA VAL A 74 3.06 2.89 1.36
C VAL A 74 4.10 3.89 1.88
N LEU A 75 5.15 3.40 2.54
CA LEU A 75 6.25 4.23 3.04
C LEU A 75 7.00 4.96 1.92
N GLY A 76 7.19 4.29 0.78
CA GLY A 76 7.81 4.86 -0.41
C GLY A 76 6.97 5.98 -1.04
N ILE A 77 5.65 5.81 -1.12
CA ILE A 77 4.74 6.86 -1.59
C ILE A 77 4.76 8.06 -0.64
N ALA A 78 4.79 7.82 0.68
CA ALA A 78 4.90 8.88 1.69
C ALA A 78 6.21 9.66 1.54
N LEU A 79 7.32 9.01 1.19
CA LEU A 79 8.60 9.67 0.97
C LEU A 79 8.54 10.68 -0.19
N VAL A 80 7.83 10.37 -1.27
CA VAL A 80 7.65 11.32 -2.40
C VAL A 80 6.98 12.60 -1.93
N PHE A 81 5.98 12.51 -1.05
CA PHE A 81 5.32 13.67 -0.45
C PHE A 81 6.26 14.48 0.44
N VAL A 82 7.06 13.81 1.26
CA VAL A 82 8.05 14.46 2.14
C VAL A 82 9.09 15.22 1.30
N ILE A 83 9.64 14.60 0.26
CA ILE A 83 10.60 15.23 -0.67
C ILE A 83 9.95 16.42 -1.38
N TYR A 84 8.70 16.29 -1.86
CA TYR A 84 7.97 17.38 -2.48
C TYR A 84 7.81 18.56 -1.51
N SER A 85 7.43 18.29 -0.25
CA SER A 85 7.28 19.33 0.78
C SER A 85 8.59 20.07 1.08
N LEU A 86 9.72 19.36 1.05
CA LEU A 86 11.06 19.93 1.22
C LEU A 86 11.47 20.76 -0.01
N ALA A 87 11.26 20.24 -1.22
CA ALA A 87 11.61 20.91 -2.46
C ALA A 87 10.79 22.19 -2.69
N THR A 88 9.53 22.22 -2.27
CA THR A 88 8.68 23.41 -2.33
C THR A 88 8.85 24.37 -1.14
N ASN A 89 9.81 24.12 -0.24
CA ASN A 89 10.06 24.90 0.98
C ASN A 89 8.79 25.16 1.82
N ASN A 90 7.94 24.14 2.00
CA ASN A 90 6.80 24.28 2.90
C ASN A 90 7.29 24.53 4.35
N PRO A 91 6.70 25.47 5.10
CA PRO A 91 7.14 25.79 6.46
C PRO A 91 7.11 24.58 7.42
N HIS A 92 6.21 23.61 7.18
CA HIS A 92 6.11 22.37 7.96
C HIS A 92 6.92 21.20 7.39
N ALA A 93 7.77 21.40 6.37
CA ALA A 93 8.51 20.31 5.73
C ALA A 93 9.44 19.56 6.71
N LYS A 94 9.97 20.26 7.72
CA LYS A 94 10.77 19.66 8.79
C LYS A 94 9.95 18.71 9.66
N GLU A 95 8.69 19.04 9.91
CA GLU A 95 7.77 18.19 10.69
C GLU A 95 7.37 16.94 9.90
N TYR A 96 7.13 17.06 8.59
CA TYR A 96 6.86 15.91 7.72
C TYR A 96 8.06 14.98 7.60
N LEU A 97 9.28 15.53 7.52
CA LEU A 97 10.51 14.74 7.56
C LEU A 97 10.66 14.02 8.90
N LEU A 98 10.46 14.72 10.02
CA LEU A 98 10.56 14.13 11.36
C LEU A 98 9.52 13.01 11.55
N GLY A 99 8.27 13.26 11.13
CA GLY A 99 7.19 12.28 11.18
C GLY A 99 7.48 11.05 10.31
N TRP A 100 8.07 11.23 9.13
CA TRP A 100 8.46 10.12 8.28
C TRP A 100 9.57 9.27 8.91
N ILE A 101 10.59 9.90 9.50
CA ILE A 101 11.67 9.20 10.21
C ILE A 101 11.12 8.39 11.39
N ILE A 102 10.24 8.99 12.20
CA ILE A 102 9.61 8.30 13.34
C ILE A 102 8.78 7.11 12.83
N ALA A 103 8.00 7.29 11.77
CA ALA A 103 7.23 6.20 11.17
C ALA A 103 8.12 5.04 10.70
N VAL A 104 9.26 5.33 10.05
CA VAL A 104 10.23 4.31 9.64
C VAL A 104 10.77 3.53 10.84
N VAL A 105 11.17 4.24 11.91
CA VAL A 105 11.72 3.62 13.13
C VAL A 105 10.68 2.74 13.83
N VAL A 106 9.45 3.22 13.98
CA VAL A 106 8.36 2.44 14.62
C VAL A 106 8.09 1.15 13.85
N ILE A 107 8.05 1.22 12.52
CA ILE A 107 7.85 0.06 11.66
C ILE A 107 9.02 -0.93 11.77
N MET A 108 10.27 -0.44 11.82
CA MET A 108 11.44 -1.29 12.03
C MET A 108 11.37 -2.05 13.36
N VAL A 109 10.99 -1.38 14.45
CA VAL A 109 10.87 -2.01 15.77
C VAL A 109 9.72 -3.01 15.80
N ALA A 110 8.57 -2.66 15.20
CA ALA A 110 7.42 -3.56 15.15
C ALA A 110 7.72 -4.88 14.41
N PHE A 111 8.49 -4.82 13.33
CA PHE A 111 8.91 -6.03 12.59
C PHE A 111 10.04 -6.82 13.25
N LEU A 112 10.70 -6.28 14.29
CA LEU A 112 11.76 -6.97 15.01
C LEU A 112 11.25 -7.82 16.19
N ILE A 113 10.03 -7.51 16.66
CA ILE A 113 9.38 -8.19 17.80
C ILE A 113 8.60 -9.44 17.36
N ILE A 114 8.15 -9.47 16.11
CA ILE A 114 7.45 -10.58 15.46
C ILE A 114 8.45 -11.47 14.72
#